data_AF-A0A1Y5FJ83-F1
#
_entry.id   AF-A0A1Y5FJ83-F1
#
_cell.length_a   1.000
_cell.length_b   1.000
_cell.length_c   1.000
_cell.angle_alpha   90.00
_cell.angle_beta   90.00
_cell.angle_gamma   90.00
#
_symmetry.space_group_name_H-M   'P 1'
#
loop_
_entity.id
_entity.type
_entity.pdbx_description
1 polymer ?
#
loop_
_entity_poly.entity_id
_entity_poly.type
_entity_poly.pdbx_seq_one_letter_code
_entity_poly.pdbx_strand_id
1 'polypeptide(L)' 'MPTRALSDDQIENCFGVLAELRPHLQRDNFLATVRSMEEDGYKLVYMADQGRVVAVAGYRIYSNLFMGKHLYVDDLVTTE' A
#
# COMPACT_ATOMS: atom_id res chain seq x y z
N MET A 1 -1.40 -15.54 -3.42
CA MET A 1 -0.69 -14.46 -4.13
C MET A 1 -1.30 -13.13 -3.70
N PRO A 2 -0.51 -12.07 -3.50
CA PRO A 2 -1.04 -10.75 -3.18
C PRO A 2 -1.87 -10.18 -4.34
N THR A 3 -2.94 -9.48 -4.01
CA THR A 3 -3.86 -8.81 -4.94
C THR A 3 -3.54 -7.32 -4.98
N ARG A 4 -3.58 -6.70 -6.16
CA ARG A 4 -3.44 -5.24 -6.27
C ARG A 4 -4.74 -4.56 -5.88
N ALA A 5 -4.66 -3.56 -5.00
CA ALA A 5 -5.80 -2.70 -4.69
C ALA A 5 -6.00 -1.72 -5.85
N LEU A 6 -7.12 -1.83 -6.57
CA LEU A 6 -7.46 -1.02 -7.74
C LEU A 6 -8.69 -0.17 -7.49
N SER A 7 -9.68 -0.68 -6.75
CA SER A 7 -10.86 0.08 -6.33
C SER A 7 -10.62 0.83 -5.03
N ASP A 8 -11.42 1.87 -4.80
CA ASP A 8 -11.38 2.66 -3.57
C ASP A 8 -11.64 1.77 -2.33
N ASP A 9 -12.62 0.86 -2.41
CA ASP A 9 -12.90 -0.09 -1.33
C ASP A 9 -11.71 -1.00 -1.01
N GLN A 10 -10.98 -1.46 -2.03
CA GLN A 10 -9.79 -2.30 -1.81
C GLN A 10 -8.68 -1.52 -1.12
N ILE A 11 -8.50 -0.25 -1.49
CA ILE A 11 -7.56 0.65 -0.84
C ILE A 11 -7.98 0.84 0.61
N GLU A 12 -9.20 1.30 0.87
CA GLU A 12 -9.75 1.57 2.21
C GLU A 12 -9.66 0.37 3.17
N ASN A 13 -9.86 -0.84 2.65
CA ASN A 13 -9.73 -2.08 3.43
C ASN A 13 -8.29 -2.33 3.92
N CYS A 14 -7.27 -1.72 3.30
CA CYS A 14 -5.87 -1.84 3.71
C CYS A 14 -5.50 -0.91 4.87
N PHE A 15 -6.31 0.12 5.18
CA PHE A 15 -5.96 1.13 6.19
C PHE A 15 -5.66 0.50 7.55
N GLY A 16 -6.48 -0.46 8.01
CA GLY A 16 -6.33 -1.01 9.36
C GLY A 16 -4.95 -1.63 9.57
N VAL A 17 -4.51 -2.41 8.59
CA VAL A 17 -3.20 -3.09 8.62
C VAL A 17 -2.04 -2.10 8.39
N LEU A 18 -2.21 -1.10 7.51
CA LEU A 18 -1.19 -0.06 7.33
C LEU A 18 -1.03 0.86 8.56
N ALA A 19 -2.11 1.14 9.28
CA ALA A 19 -2.09 1.99 10.47
C ALA A 19 -1.28 1.35 11.61
N GLU A 20 -1.16 0.02 11.65
CA GLU A 20 -0.27 -0.68 12.59
C GLU A 20 1.21 -0.34 12.32
N LEU A 21 1.61 -0.27 11.04
CA LEU A 21 2.96 0.14 10.65
C LEU A 21 3.16 1.66 10.72
N ARG A 22 2.12 2.44 10.44
CA ARG A 22 2.14 3.90 10.32
C ARG A 22 1.07 4.55 11.21
N PRO A 23 1.28 4.63 12.55
CA PRO A 23 0.24 5.08 13.50
C PRO A 23 -0.22 6.53 13.34
N HIS A 24 0.46 7.32 12.51
CA HIS A 24 0.10 8.71 12.22
C HIS A 24 -0.90 8.85 11.06
N LEU A 25 -1.14 7.78 10.28
CA LEU A 25 -2.13 7.80 9.20
C LEU A 25 -3.51 8.15 9.75
N GLN A 26 -4.18 9.10 9.08
CA GLN A 26 -5.55 9.48 9.40
C GLN A 26 -6.48 8.78 8.41
N ARG A 27 -7.58 8.20 8.90
CA ARG A 27 -8.51 7.48 8.03
C ARG A 27 -9.16 8.41 7.01
N ASP A 28 -9.56 9.60 7.44
CA ASP A 28 -10.31 10.56 6.62
C ASP A 28 -9.58 11.03 5.35
N ASN A 29 -8.24 10.95 5.32
CA ASN A 29 -7.45 11.35 4.15
C ASN A 29 -6.71 10.19 3.47
N PHE A 30 -6.90 8.96 3.95
CA PHE A 30 -6.10 7.81 3.53
C PHE A 30 -6.27 7.51 2.04
N LEU A 31 -7.51 7.36 1.56
CA LEU A 31 -7.78 7.07 0.15
C LEU A 31 -7.23 8.15 -0.78
N ALA A 32 -7.50 9.43 -0.48
CA ALA A 32 -6.99 10.54 -1.27
C ALA A 32 -5.46 10.57 -1.33
N THR A 33 -4.80 10.27 -0.20
CA THR A 33 -3.34 10.18 -0.12
C THR A 33 -2.82 9.05 -1.01
N VAL A 34 -3.39 7.84 -0.90
CA VAL A 34 -2.97 6.70 -1.72
C VAL A 34 -3.18 6.98 -3.21
N ARG A 35 -4.33 7.55 -3.61
CA ARG A 35 -4.60 7.90 -5.01
C ARG A 35 -3.59 8.90 -5.56
N SER A 36 -3.25 9.94 -4.80
CA SER A 36 -2.18 10.87 -5.20
C SER A 36 -0.82 10.17 -5.32
N MET A 37 -0.47 9.27 -4.39
CA MET A 37 0.75 8.49 -4.49
C MET A 37 0.78 7.56 -5.71
N GLU A 38 -0.37 7.01 -6.13
CA GLU A 38 -0.45 6.17 -7.34
C GLU A 38 -0.09 6.95 -8.62
N GLU A 39 -0.41 8.24 -8.68
CA GLU A 39 0.03 9.13 -9.77
C GLU A 39 1.57 9.24 -9.82
N ASP A 40 2.21 9.18 -8.65
CA ASP A 40 3.68 9.14 -8.50
C ASP A 40 4.27 7.72 -8.62
N GLY A 41 3.48 6.74 -9.10
CA GLY A 41 3.92 5.38 -9.37
C GLY A 41 3.90 4.42 -8.18
N TYR A 42 3.28 4.82 -7.05
CA TYR A 42 3.00 3.92 -5.93
C TYR A 42 2.03 2.81 -6.32
N LYS A 43 2.22 1.63 -5.73
CA LYS A 43 1.38 0.47 -5.92
C LYS A 43 1.09 -0.15 -4.56
N LEU A 44 -0.20 -0.32 -4.28
CA LEU A 44 -0.68 -0.98 -3.10
C LEU A 44 -1.13 -2.42 -3.44
N VAL A 45 -0.60 -3.39 -2.71
CA VAL A 45 -1.04 -4.78 -2.78
C VAL A 45 -1.37 -5.30 -1.39
N TYR A 46 -2.26 -6.28 -1.32
CA TYR A 46 -2.70 -6.87 -0.08
C TYR A 46 -2.89 -8.38 -0.19
N MET A 47 -2.88 -9.06 0.95
CA MET A 47 -3.42 -10.41 1.09
C MET A 47 -4.62 -10.37 2.00
N ALA A 48 -5.63 -11.17 1.66
CA ALA A 48 -6.81 -11.34 2.48
C ALA A 48 -6.94 -12.79 2.93
N ASP A 49 -7.38 -12.98 4.17
CA ASP A 49 -7.84 -14.24 4.70
C ASP A 49 -9.28 -14.09 5.19
N GLN A 50 -10.15 -15.02 4.81
CA GLN A 50 -11.59 -14.99 5.12
C GLN A 50 -12.29 -13.65 4.84
N GLY A 51 -11.87 -12.93 3.78
CA GLY A 51 -12.43 -11.64 3.40
C GLY A 51 -11.87 -10.42 4.16
N ARG A 52 -10.96 -10.62 5.12
CA ARG A 52 -10.26 -9.54 5.85
C ARG A 52 -8.85 -9.39 5.31
N VAL A 53 -8.41 -8.15 5.13
CA VAL A 53 -7.00 -7.86 4.80
C VAL A 53 -6.12 -8.22 6.00
N VAL A 54 -5.10 -9.06 5.76
CA VAL A 54 -4.15 -9.55 6.80
C VAL A 54 -2.71 -9.14 6.52
N ALA A 55 -2.38 -8.73 5.30
CA ALA A 55 -1.07 -8.22 4.96
C ALA A 55 -1.19 -7.14 3.89
N VAL A 56 -0.32 -6.14 3.94
CA VAL A 56 -0.26 -5.04 2.98
C VAL A 56 1.19 -4.75 2.61
N ALA A 57 1.43 -4.46 1.33
CA ALA A 57 2.68 -3.90 0.87
C ALA A 57 2.45 -2.71 -0.08
N GLY A 58 3.20 -1.64 0.18
CA GLY A 58 3.31 -0.46 -0.67
C GLY A 58 4.68 -0.46 -1.35
N TYR A 59 4.72 -0.27 -2.67
CA TYR A 59 5.99 -0.25 -3.40
C TYR A 59 5.95 0.63 -4.64
N ARG A 60 7.13 1.01 -5.12
CA ARG A 60 7.33 1.77 -6.36
C ARG A 60 8.33 1.07 -7.26
N ILE A 61 8.18 1.21 -8.57
CA ILE A 61 9.20 0.81 -9.55
C ILE A 61 9.61 2.06 -10.30
N TYR A 62 10.86 2.48 -10.14
CA TYR A 62 11.38 3.69 -10.76
C TYR A 62 12.87 3.54 -11.07
N SER A 63 13.41 4.54 -11.76
CA SER A 63 14.83 4.60 -12.13
C SER A 63 15.47 5.84 -11.54
N ASN A 64 16.71 5.71 -11.07
CA ASN A 64 17.55 6.86 -10.72
C ASN A 64 18.99 6.62 -11.21
N LEU A 65 19.83 7.67 -11.22
CA LEU A 65 21.21 7.57 -11.72
C LEU A 65 22.13 6.67 -10.88
N PHE A 66 21.76 6.41 -9.62
CA PHE A 66 22.58 5.64 -8.70
C PHE A 66 22.33 4.13 -8.83
N MET A 67 21.08 3.69 -8.96
CA MET A 67 20.67 2.28 -8.96
C MET A 67 20.13 1.78 -10.30
N GLY A 68 19.88 2.67 -11.26
CA GLY A 68 19.12 2.31 -12.46
C GLY A 68 17.67 1.94 -12.10
N LYS A 69 17.04 1.07 -12.90
CA LYS A 69 15.66 0.62 -12.67
C LYS A 69 15.61 -0.37 -11.50
N HIS A 70 14.83 -0.05 -10.48
CA HIS A 70 14.69 -0.87 -9.27
C HIS A 70 13.27 -0.80 -8.71
N LEU A 71 12.97 -1.73 -7.79
CA LEU A 71 11.77 -1.70 -6.97
C LEU A 71 12.17 -1.25 -5.57
N TYR A 72 11.42 -0.30 -5.01
CA TYR A 72 11.54 0.12 -3.62
C TYR A 72 10.27 -0.25 -2.87
N VAL A 73 10.41 -0.85 -1.69
CA VAL A 73 9.30 -1.20 -0.82
C VAL A 73 9.13 -0.08 0.19
N ASP A 74 8.05 0.70 0.05
CA ASP A 74 7.71 1.83 0.91
C ASP A 74 7.17 1.31 2.25
N ASP A 75 6.35 0.25 2.21
CA ASP A 75 5.65 -0.35 3.35
C ASP A 75 5.51 -1.87 3.18
N LEU A 76 5.69 -2.63 4.26
CA LEU A 76 5.41 -4.07 4.31
C LEU A 76 5.01 -4.45 5.74
N VAL A 77 3.77 -4.92 5.91
CA VAL A 77 3.21 -5.22 7.23
C VAL A 77 2.20 -6.35 7.15
N THR A 78 2.16 -7.17 8.21
CA THR A 78 1.17 -8.20 8.48
C THR A 78 0.51 -7.90 9.81
N THR A 79 -0.81 -8.09 9.91
CA THR A 79 -1.55 -8.01 11.19
C THR A 79 -1.57 -9.39 11.87
N GLU A 80 -1.69 -9.40 13.20
CA GLU A 80 -1.84 -10.64 14.00
C GLU A 80 -3.27 -11.18 14.03
#